data_AF-A0A8G2BNP6-F1
#
_entry.id   AF-A0A8G2BNP6-F1
#
_cell.length_a   1.000
_cell.length_b   1.000
_cell.length_c   1.000
_cell.angle_alpha   90.00
_cell.angle_beta   90.00
_cell.angle_gamma   90.00
#
_symmetry.space_group_name_H-M   'P 1'
#
loop_
_entity.id
_entity.type
_entity.pdbx_description
1 polymer ?
#
loop_
_entity_poly.entity_id
_entity_poly.type
_entity_poly.pdbx_seq_one_letter_code
_entity_poly.pdbx_strand_id
1 'polypeptide(L)'
;MRSRYCAFSRGNAAYLYKSWAAETRPLTLTLDTAQAWTGLTIDRHEVTGPDTALVRFIATWRKGSQTGRLTETSRFRRQGAGWVYIDGVSE
;
A
#
# COMPACT_ATOMS: atom_id res chain seq x y z
N MET A 1 -2.52 -4.18 4.52
CA MET A 1 -1.46 -3.17 4.37
C MET A 1 -0.03 -3.71 4.46
N ARG A 2 0.43 -4.31 5.58
CA ARG A 2 1.84 -4.74 5.75
C ARG A 2 2.40 -5.61 4.62
N SER A 3 1.63 -6.58 4.12
CA SER A 3 2.07 -7.43 2.99
C SER A 3 2.27 -6.65 1.68
N ARG A 4 1.45 -5.62 1.43
CA ARG A 4 1.63 -4.72 0.28
C ARG A 4 2.91 -3.90 0.42
N TYR A 5 3.20 -3.37 1.62
CA TYR A 5 4.46 -2.70 1.90
C TYR A 5 5.67 -3.62 1.62
N CYS A 6 5.62 -4.88 2.08
CA CYS A 6 6.68 -5.85 1.77
C CYS A 6 6.81 -6.13 0.26
N ALA A 7 5.70 -6.10 -0.48
CA ALA A 7 5.74 -6.25 -1.93
C ALA A 7 6.36 -5.03 -2.62
N PHE A 8 6.08 -3.81 -2.15
CA PHE A 8 6.76 -2.59 -2.59
C PHE A 8 8.27 -2.65 -2.30
N SER A 9 8.66 -3.02 -1.07
CA SER A 9 10.08 -3.08 -0.69
C SER A 9 10.87 -4.16 -1.43
N ARG A 10 10.20 -5.22 -1.92
CA ARG A 10 10.80 -6.32 -2.68
C ARG A 10 10.60 -6.23 -4.19
N GLY A 11 9.99 -5.16 -4.70
CA GLY A 11 9.71 -5.03 -6.14
C GLY A 11 8.69 -6.04 -6.68
N ASN A 12 7.85 -6.65 -5.84
CA ASN A 12 6.88 -7.67 -6.24
C ASN A 12 5.58 -7.04 -6.79
N ALA A 13 5.66 -6.53 -8.02
CA ALA A 13 4.53 -5.92 -8.71
C ALA A 13 3.34 -6.88 -8.90
N ALA A 14 3.60 -8.18 -9.13
CA ALA A 14 2.55 -9.19 -9.30
C ALA A 14 1.66 -9.32 -8.05
N TYR A 15 2.25 -9.31 -6.85
CA TYR A 15 1.49 -9.32 -5.60
C TYR A 15 0.67 -8.04 -5.43
N LEU A 16 1.25 -6.88 -5.75
CA LEU A 16 0.55 -5.60 -5.67
C LEU A 16 -0.66 -5.58 -6.62
N TYR A 17 -0.51 -6.12 -7.83
CA TYR A 17 -1.56 -6.21 -8.84
C TYR A 17 -2.68 -7.19 -8.44
N LYS A 18 -2.33 -8.33 -7.83
CA LYS A 18 -3.28 -9.33 -7.32
C LYS A 18 -4.06 -8.83 -6.09
N SER A 19 -3.44 -7.99 -5.27
CA SER A 19 -4.03 -7.45 -4.03
C SER A 19 -4.66 -6.06 -4.21
N TRP A 20 -4.95 -5.65 -5.45
CA TRP A 20 -5.61 -4.40 -5.80
C TRP A 20 -6.99 -4.70 -6.38
N ALA A 21 -8.01 -3.98 -5.92
CA ALA A 21 -9.36 -4.04 -6.47
C ALA A 21 -9.35 -3.72 -7.97
N ALA A 22 -10.00 -4.55 -8.78
CA ALA A 22 -9.94 -4.45 -10.24
C ALA A 22 -10.44 -3.09 -10.77
N GLU A 23 -11.37 -2.47 -10.04
CA GLU A 23 -12.04 -1.23 -10.43
C GLU A 23 -11.13 0.00 -10.35
N THR A 24 -10.12 -0.02 -9.49
CA THR A 24 -9.21 1.11 -9.23
C THR A 24 -7.75 0.79 -9.54
N ARG A 25 -7.49 -0.42 -10.03
CA ARG A 25 -6.14 -0.88 -10.36
C ARG A 25 -5.64 -0.19 -11.64
N PRO A 26 -4.44 0.41 -11.63
CA PRO A 26 -3.89 1.04 -12.83
C PRO A 26 -3.59 -0.01 -13.90
N LEU A 27 -3.65 0.42 -15.17
CA LEU A 27 -3.30 -0.42 -16.32
C LEU A 27 -1.83 -0.87 -16.27
N THR A 28 -0.95 0.04 -15.83
CA THR A 28 0.48 -0.21 -15.66
C THR A 28 0.90 0.15 -14.24
N LEU A 29 1.59 -0.76 -13.55
CA LEU A 29 2.19 -0.53 -12.25
C LEU A 29 3.72 -0.63 -12.36
N THR A 30 4.38 0.52 -12.44
CA THR A 30 5.85 0.60 -12.46
C THR A 30 6.34 0.95 -11.07
N LEU A 31 7.28 0.15 -10.56
CA LEU A 31 7.96 0.42 -9.29
C LEU A 31 9.29 1.11 -9.57
N ASP A 32 9.56 2.19 -8.88
CA ASP A 32 10.85 2.88 -8.95
C ASP A 32 11.92 2.05 -8.22
N THR A 33 12.82 1.42 -8.97
CA THR A 33 13.89 0.57 -8.42
C THR A 33 14.97 1.37 -7.70
N ALA A 34 15.06 2.69 -7.91
CA ALA A 34 15.99 3.55 -7.18
C ALA A 34 15.46 3.93 -5.79
N GLN A 35 14.16 3.74 -5.53
CA GLN A 35 13.55 4.02 -4.24
C GLN A 35 13.54 2.78 -3.35
N ALA A 36 14.27 2.85 -2.23
CA ALA A 36 14.29 1.83 -1.20
C ALA A 36 13.33 2.19 -0.06
N TRP A 37 12.40 1.30 0.25
CA TRP A 37 11.53 1.42 1.43
C TRP A 37 12.27 0.96 2.68
N THR A 38 12.35 1.83 3.70
CA THR A 38 13.21 1.63 4.88
C THR A 38 12.44 1.37 6.17
N GLY A 39 11.14 1.63 6.19
CA GLY A 39 10.32 1.46 7.39
C GLY A 39 8.83 1.63 7.11
N LEU A 40 8.02 1.02 7.98
CA LEU A 40 6.57 1.12 7.97
C LEU A 40 6.05 1.22 9.41
N THR A 41 5.25 2.25 9.68
CA THR A 41 4.47 2.42 10.90
C THR A 41 2.99 2.39 10.55
N ILE A 42 2.19 1.61 11.27
CA ILE A 42 0.73 1.64 11.15
C ILE A 42 0.20 2.52 12.27
N ASP A 43 -0.36 3.68 11.91
CA ASP A 43 -0.86 4.67 12.87
C ASP A 43 -2.28 4.33 13.32
N ARG A 44 -3.11 3.88 12.37
CA ARG A 44 -4.52 3.56 12.63
C ARG A 44 -4.98 2.40 11.76
N HIS A 45 -5.80 1.54 12.35
CA HIS A 45 -6.61 0.56 11.64
C HIS A 45 -8.04 0.67 12.13
N GLU A 46 -8.99 0.76 11.21
CA GLU A 46 -10.40 0.95 11.52
C GLU A 46 -11.25 0.07 10.61
N VAL A 47 -12.17 -0.70 11.20
CA VAL A 47 -13.18 -1.45 10.46
C VAL A 47 -14.36 -0.53 10.21
N THR A 48 -14.64 -0.22 8.95
CA THR A 48 -15.69 0.74 8.55
C THR A 48 -16.98 0.08 8.08
N GLY A 49 -17.00 -1.26 8.05
CA GLY A 49 -18.15 -2.06 7.66
C GLY A 49 -17.80 -3.55 7.70
N PRO A 50 -18.76 -4.44 7.40
CA PRO A 50 -18.55 -5.90 7.45
C PRO A 50 -17.36 -6.36 6.61
N ASP A 51 -17.18 -5.73 5.45
CA ASP A 51 -16.16 -6.07 4.46
C ASP A 51 -15.27 -4.87 4.07
N THR A 52 -15.25 -3.80 4.87
CA THR A 52 -14.45 -2.61 4.57
C THR A 52 -13.62 -2.16 5.76
N ALA A 53 -12.41 -1.68 5.48
CA ALA A 53 -11.50 -1.18 6.49
C ALA A 53 -10.62 -0.05 5.96
N LEU A 54 -10.14 0.80 6.86
CA LEU A 54 -9.16 1.84 6.61
C LEU A 54 -7.86 1.51 7.34
N VAL A 55 -6.74 1.89 6.75
CA VAL A 55 -5.42 1.84 7.39
C VAL A 55 -4.68 3.14 7.11
N ARG A 56 -4.38 3.89 8.17
CA ARG A 56 -3.43 5.01 8.11
C ARG A 56 -2.04 4.51 8.46
N PHE A 57 -1.06 4.88 7.66
CA PHE A 57 0.33 4.46 7.86
C PHE A 57 1.31 5.55 7.45
N ILE A 58 2.53 5.41 7.96
CA ILE A 58 3.69 6.19 7.53
C ILE A 58 4.72 5.19 6.99
N ALA A 59 5.15 5.37 5.73
CA ALA A 59 6.23 4.59 5.14
C ALA A 59 7.45 5.50 4.88
N THR A 60 8.61 5.10 5.37
CA THR A 60 9.86 5.83 5.15
C THR A 60 10.59 5.26 3.94
N TRP A 61 11.27 6.11 3.18
CA TRP A 61 12.02 5.71 2.00
C TRP A 61 13.34 6.47 1.86
N ARG A 62 14.23 5.92 1.04
CA ARG A 62 15.49 6.53 0.61
C ARG A 62 15.67 6.36 -0.89
N LYS A 63 16.12 7.41 -1.58
CA LYS A 63 16.50 7.40 -3.00
C LYS A 63 17.81 8.19 -3.17
N GLY A 64 18.91 7.48 -3.40
CA GLY A 64 20.25 8.08 -3.34
C GLY A 64 20.52 8.69 -1.96
N SER A 65 20.86 9.98 -1.92
CA SER A 65 21.04 10.76 -0.68
C SER A 65 19.73 11.30 -0.08
N GLN A 66 18.63 11.26 -0.83
CA GLN A 66 17.34 11.77 -0.37
C GLN A 66 16.65 10.74 0.52
N THR A 67 16.03 11.22 1.60
CA THR A 67 15.16 10.42 2.47
C THR A 67 13.83 11.14 2.61
N GLY A 68 12.74 10.38 2.74
CA GLY A 68 11.42 10.95 2.92
C GLY A 68 10.47 10.03 3.66
N ARG A 69 9.26 10.54 3.85
CA ARG A 69 8.12 9.83 4.42
C ARG A 69 6.93 9.98 3.50
N LEU A 70 6.14 8.94 3.40
CA LEU A 70 4.82 8.92 2.79
C LEU A 70 3.83 8.66 3.91
N THR A 71 2.93 9.60 4.16
CA THR A 71 1.77 9.39 5.04
C THR A 71 0.57 9.15 4.16
N GLU A 72 -0.15 8.05 4.38
CA GLU A 72 -1.33 7.74 3.58
C GLU A 72 -2.41 7.08 4.44
N THR A 73 -3.67 7.38 4.12
CA THR A 73 -4.83 6.62 4.57
C THR A 73 -5.39 5.81 3.41
N SER A 74 -5.20 4.48 3.46
CA SER A 74 -5.67 3.56 2.44
C SER A 74 -7.00 2.90 2.80
N ARG A 75 -7.83 2.65 1.79
CA ARG A 75 -9.09 1.90 1.90
C ARG A 75 -8.93 0.48 1.40
N PHE A 76 -9.53 -0.47 2.11
CA PHE A 76 -9.52 -1.89 1.80
C PHE A 76 -10.93 -2.45 1.79
N ARG A 77 -11.14 -3.44 0.91
CA ARG A 77 -12.36 -4.25 0.87
C ARG A 77 -12.03 -5.73 0.92
N ARG A 78 -12.83 -6.53 1.62
CA ARG A 78 -12.74 -7.98 1.61
C ARG A 78 -13.36 -8.51 0.31
N GLN A 79 -12.63 -9.36 -0.40
CA GLN A 79 -13.09 -10.09 -1.59
C GLN A 79 -12.73 -11.56 -1.42
N GLY A 80 -13.75 -12.41 -1.30
CA GLY A 80 -13.58 -13.82 -0.96
C GLY A 80 -12.79 -13.99 0.34
N ALA A 81 -11.68 -14.73 0.28
CA ALA A 81 -10.84 -14.99 1.45
C ALA A 81 -9.83 -13.88 1.79
N GLY A 82 -9.70 -12.82 0.97
CA GLY A 82 -8.63 -11.84 1.10
C GLY A 82 -9.09 -10.38 1.16
N TRP A 83 -8.18 -9.50 1.57
CA TRP A 83 -8.37 -8.04 1.50
C TRP A 83 -7.67 -7.49 0.26
N VAL A 84 -8.37 -6.65 -0.50
CA VAL A 84 -7.83 -5.91 -1.64
C VAL A 84 -7.77 -4.42 -1.31
N TYR A 85 -6.71 -3.76 -1.79
CA TYR A 85 -6.57 -2.31 -1.75
C TYR A 85 -7.50 -1.67 -2.77
N ILE A 86 -8.27 -0.67 -2.38
CA ILE A 86 -9.12 0.11 -3.28
C ILE A 86 -8.30 1.31 -3.76
N ASP A 87 -8.02 2.24 -2.86
CA ASP A 87 -7.27 3.45 -3.12
C ASP A 87 -6.74 4.01 -1.80
N GLY A 88 -6.12 5.19 -1.84
CA GLY A 88 -5.65 5.90 -0.67
C GLY A 88 -5.43 7.37 -0.98
N VAL A 89 -5.38 8.16 0.08
CA VAL A 89 -5.09 9.59 0.01
C VAL A 89 -3.78 9.82 0.76
N SER A 90 -2.80 10.37 0.05
CA SER A 90 -1.51 10.77 0.61
C SER A 90 -1.58 12.19 1.16
N GLU A 91 -0.90 12.44 2.28
CA GLU A 91 -0.72 13.76 2.92
C GLU A 91 0.67 14.33 2.62
#